data_AF-A0A1I2KM03-F1
#
_entry.id   AF-A0A1I2KM03-F1
#
_cell.length_a   1.000
_cell.length_b   1.000
_cell.length_c   1.000
_cell.angle_alpha   90.00
_cell.angle_beta   90.00
_cell.angle_gamma   90.00
#
_symmetry.space_group_name_H-M   'P 1'
#
loop_
_entity.id
_entity.type
_entity.pdbx_description
1 polymer ?
#
loop_
_entity_poly.entity_id
_entity_poly.type
_entity_poly.pdbx_seq_one_letter_code
_entity_poly.pdbx_strand_id
1 'polypeptide(L)' 'MLTEAAIMGKRDGLRGLKENVIVGRLIPGGTGLAFHRARKEKEVWEAEERKALLEAERAAIVAELPADEPHHSDEA' A
#
# COMPACT_ATOMS: atom_id res chain seq x y z
N MET A 1 24.89 0.23 -10.66
CA MET A 1 25.56 1.56 -10.59
C MET A 1 24.52 2.68 -10.48
N LEU A 2 24.87 3.90 -10.02
CA LEU A 2 23.91 5.02 -9.85
C LEU A 2 23.26 5.47 -11.17
N THR A 3 24.02 5.43 -12.27
CA THR A 3 23.57 5.78 -13.63
C THR A 3 22.39 4.92 -14.08
N GLU A 4 22.48 3.60 -13.90
CA GLU A 4 21.38 2.68 -14.24
C GLU A 4 20.15 2.92 -13.36
N ALA A 5 20.34 3.22 -12.07
CA ALA A 5 19.25 3.51 -11.16
C ALA A 5 18.50 4.79 -11.53
N ALA A 6 19.23 5.83 -11.96
CA ALA A 6 18.64 7.08 -12.42
C ALA A 6 17.87 6.91 -13.74
N ILE A 7 18.45 6.20 -14.72
CA ILE A 7 17.80 5.93 -16.01
C ILE A 7 16.51 5.11 -15.82
N MET A 8 16.52 4.14 -14.91
CA MET A 8 15.36 3.29 -14.62
C MET A 8 14.38 3.90 -13.60
N GLY A 9 14.66 5.09 -13.05
CA GLY A 9 13.85 5.71 -12.00
C GLY A 9 13.71 4.84 -10.74
N LYS A 10 14.73 4.02 -10.41
CA LYS A 10 14.67 3.07 -9.29
C LYS A 10 14.52 3.82 -7.97
N ARG A 11 13.56 3.39 -7.16
CA ARG A 11 13.38 3.86 -5.78
C ARG A 11 14.00 2.88 -4.82
N ASP A 12 14.78 3.40 -3.88
CA ASP A 12 15.31 2.62 -2.77
C ASP A 12 14.31 2.63 -1.61
N GLY A 13 13.97 1.44 -1.12
CA GLY A 13 13.06 1.27 0.01
C GLY A 13 13.72 1.46 1.38
N LEU A 14 15.05 1.69 1.42
CA LEU A 14 15.87 1.84 2.64
C LEU A 14 15.58 0.71 3.65
N ARG A 15 15.57 -0.53 3.16
CA ARG A 15 15.28 -1.72 3.98
C ARG A 15 16.55 -2.36 4.51
N GLY A 16 17.69 -2.10 3.87
CA GLY A 16 18.98 -2.67 4.23
C GLY A 16 19.73 -1.89 5.31
N LEU A 17 20.68 -2.55 5.96
CA LEU A 17 21.57 -1.90 6.92
C LEU A 17 22.43 -0.81 6.26
N LYS A 18 23.10 -1.16 5.15
CA LYS A 18 24.04 -0.27 4.45
C LYS A 18 23.38 1.01 3.95
N GLU A 19 22.21 0.90 3.33
CA GLU A 19 21.46 2.05 2.77
C GLU A 19 21.08 3.04 3.88
N ASN A 20 20.57 2.54 5.00
CA ASN A 20 20.22 3.37 6.15
C ASN A 20 21.45 4.05 6.77
N VAL A 21 22.59 3.36 6.84
CA VAL A 21 23.86 3.95 7.31
C VAL A 21 24.31 5.07 6.38
N ILE A 22 24.27 4.87 5.05
CA ILE A 22 24.71 5.88 4.07
C ILE A 22 23.86 7.14 4.13
N VAL A 23 22.54 7.00 4.33
CA VAL A 23 21.58 8.12 4.36
C VAL A 23 21.45 8.73 5.77
N GLY A 24 22.02 8.10 6.81
CA GLY A 24 21.96 8.58 8.19
C GLY A 24 20.64 8.31 8.93
N ARG A 25 19.86 7.32 8.46
CA ARG A 25 18.64 6.87 9.12
C ARG A 25 18.96 5.76 10.13
N LEU A 26 18.14 5.64 11.18
CA LEU A 26 18.25 4.56 12.15
C LEU A 26 18.23 3.19 11.45
N ILE A 27 19.15 2.31 11.83
CA ILE A 27 19.35 1.01 11.18
C ILE A 27 18.37 -0.06 11.67
N PRO A 28 18.05 -1.09 10.86
CA PRO A 28 17.19 -2.19 11.26
C PRO A 28 17.96 -3.24 12.10
N GLY A 29 18.59 -2.81 13.19
CA GLY A 29 19.39 -3.68 14.06
C GLY A 29 19.74 -3.03 15.39
N GLY A 30 20.09 -3.85 16.39
CA GLY A 30 20.42 -3.38 17.74
C GLY A 30 19.30 -2.51 18.34
N THR A 31 19.67 -1.35 18.88
CA THR A 31 18.73 -0.35 19.41
C THR A 31 17.77 0.21 18.37
N GLY A 32 18.13 0.15 17.08
CA GLY A 32 17.27 0.59 15.99
C GLY A 32 16.10 -0.34 15.68
N LEU A 33 16.11 -1.59 16.19
CA LEU A 33 15.07 -2.57 15.90
C LEU A 33 13.70 -2.17 16.46
N ALA A 34 13.65 -1.56 17.65
CA ALA A 34 12.40 -1.14 18.27
C ALA A 34 11.66 -0.10 17.42
N PHE A 35 12.38 0.90 16.91
CA PHE A 35 11.83 1.91 16.02
C PHE A 35 11.34 1.31 14.70
N HIS A 36 12.12 0.41 14.09
CA HIS A 36 11.72 -0.24 12.84
C HIS A 36 10.50 -1.14 13.01
N ARG A 37 10.38 -1.85 14.15
CA ARG A 37 9.19 -2.65 14.48
C ARG A 37 7.95 -1.78 14.65
N ALA A 38 8.02 -0.76 15.50
CA ALA A 38 6.91 0.17 15.74
C ALA A 38 6.45 0.85 14.43
N ARG A 39 7.40 1.25 13.58
CA ARG A 39 7.07 1.82 12.27
C ARG A 39 6.35 0.80 11.37
N LYS A 40 6.81 -0.44 11.33
CA LYS A 40 6.20 -1.50 10.52
C LYS A 40 4.78 -1.83 11.01
N GLU A 41 4.59 -1.90 12.32
CA GLU A 41 3.28 -2.11 12.94
C GLU A 41 2.30 -0.97 12.60
N LYS A 42 2.76 0.28 12.67
CA LYS A 42 1.96 1.44 12.23
C LYS A 42 1.58 1.37 10.75
N GLU A 43 2.54 1.00 9.89
CA GLU A 43 2.29 0.82 8.45
C GLU A 43 1.25 -0.26 8.17
N VAL A 44 1.29 -1.38 8.92
CA VAL A 44 0.30 -2.46 8.80
C VAL A 44 -1.08 -1.96 9.24
N TRP A 45 -1.18 -1.33 10.41
CA TRP A 45 -2.44 -0.78 10.91
C TRP A 45 -3.09 0.20 9.92
N GLU A 46 -2.32 1.18 9.44
CA GLU A 46 -2.83 2.16 8.48
C GLU A 46 -3.23 1.53 7.14
N ALA A 47 -2.54 0.46 6.72
CA ALA A 47 -2.88 -0.26 5.49
C ALA A 47 -4.18 -1.06 5.65
N GLU A 48 -4.40 -1.69 6.81
CA GLU A 48 -5.64 -2.38 7.14
C GLU A 48 -6.81 -1.41 7.21
N GLU A 49 -6.65 -0.26 7.87
CA GLU A 49 -7.67 0.79 7.96
C GLU A 49 -8.05 1.34 6.58
N ARG A 50 -7.06 1.67 5.74
CA ARG A 50 -7.32 2.10 4.35
C ARG A 50 -8.04 1.04 3.54
N LYS A 51 -7.67 -0.23 3.71
CA LYS A 51 -8.31 -1.34 2.99
C LYS A 51 -9.77 -1.50 3.41
N ALA A 52 -10.05 -1.42 4.71
CA ALA A 52 -11.42 -1.50 5.23
C ALA A 52 -12.31 -0.37 4.71
N LEU A 53 -11.78 0.87 4.66
CA LEU A 53 -12.50 2.00 4.09
C LEU A 53 -12.81 1.82 2.60
N LEU A 54 -11.82 1.41 1.81
CA LEU A 54 -12.01 1.13 0.38
C LEU A 54 -13.01 0.00 0.13
N GLU A 55 -13.01 -1.02 0.98
CA GLU A 55 -13.94 -2.13 0.89
C GLU A 55 -15.38 -1.69 1.23
N ALA A 56 -15.54 -0.86 2.26
CA ALA A 56 -16.83 -0.25 2.60
C ALA A 56 -17.34 0.68 1.49
N GLU A 57 -16.47 1.52 0.92
CA GLU A 57 -16.80 2.40 -0.20
C GLU A 57 -17.22 1.58 -1.44
N ARG A 58 -16.45 0.53 -1.76
CA ARG A 58 -16.79 -0.38 -2.87
C ARG A 58 -18.12 -1.09 -2.64
N ALA A 59 -18.39 -1.54 -1.43
CA ALA A 59 -19.65 -2.20 -1.09
C ALA A 59 -20.84 -1.23 -1.21
N ALA A 60 -20.68 0.03 -0.80
CA ALA A 60 -21.70 1.07 -0.95
C ALA A 60 -22.01 1.35 -2.42
N ILE A 61 -20.98 1.49 -3.27
CA ILE A 61 -21.14 1.70 -4.72
C ILE A 61 -21.85 0.51 -5.38
N VAL A 62 -21.52 -0.72 -5.00
CA VAL A 62 -22.18 -1.93 -5.53
C VAL A 62 -23.65 -2.01 -5.10
N ALA A 63 -23.97 -1.59 -3.88
CA ALA A 63 -25.35 -1.56 -3.39
C ALA A 63 -26.21 -0.48 -4.07
N GLU A 64 -25.61 0.61 -4.55
CA GLU A 64 -26.30 1.69 -5.27
C GLU A 64 -26.47 1.44 -6.78
N LEU A 65 -25.80 0.43 -7.36
CA LEU A 65 -26.03 0.05 -8.75
C LEU A 65 -27.43 -0.60 -8.88
N PRO A 66 -28.37 0.01 -9.63
CA PRO A 66 -29.66 -0.63 -9.88
C PRO A 66 -29.41 -1.94 -10.63
N ALA A 67 -29.95 -3.03 -10.10
CA ALA A 67 -29.98 -4.30 -10.82
C ALA A 67 -30.71 -4.04 -12.14
N ASP A 68 -30.00 -4.17 -13.25
CA ASP A 68 -30.58 -4.09 -14.60
C ASP A 68 -31.85 -4.97 -14.62
N GLU A 69 -33.01 -4.33 -14.73
CA GLU A 69 -34.25 -5.04 -14.99
C GLU A 69 -34.05 -5.80 -16.30
N PRO A 70 -34.23 -7.14 -16.34
CA PRO A 70 -34.19 -7.83 -17.61
C PRO A 70 -35.39 -7.34 -18.42
N HIS A 71 -35.14 -6.49 -19.42
CA HIS A 71 -36.10 -6.14 -20.45
C HIS A 71 -36.55 -7.45 -21.11
N HIS A 72 -37.70 -7.95 -20.67
CA HIS A 72 -38.41 -9.03 -21.34
C HIS A 72 -38.88 -8.47 -22.68
N SER A 73 -38.21 -8.90 -23.75
CA SER A 73 -38.70 -8.72 -25.11
C SER A 73 -39.93 -9.63 -25.27
N ASP A 74 -41.12 -9.10 -25.00
CA ASP A 74 -42.35 -9.69 -25.49
C ASP A 74 -42.43 -9.45 -27.01
N GLU A 75 -42.21 -10.52 -27.78
CA GLU A 75 -42.66 -10.65 -29.16
C GLU A 75 -44.20 -10.62 -29.18
N ALA A 76 -44.77 -9.73 -29.99
CA ALA A 76 -46.17 -9.79 -30.45
C ALA A 76 -46.28 -9.24 -31.87
#